data_AF-F7L394-F1
#
_entry.id   AF-F7L394-F1
#
_cell.length_a   1.000
_cell.length_b   1.000
_cell.length_c   1.000
_cell.angle_alpha   90.00
_cell.angle_beta   90.00
_cell.angle_gamma   90.00
#
_symmetry.space_group_name_H-M   'P 1'
#
loop_
_entity.id
_entity.type
_entity.pdbx_description
1 polymer ?
#
loop_
_entity_poly.entity_id
_entity_poly.type
_entity_poly.pdbx_seq_one_letter_code
_entity_poly.pdbx_strand_id
1 'polypeptide(L)' 'MYSAFLIKNVKENLEEVNIEKAQKEFKNFVKLHKEEIERIKKGNVKTLKCMGF' A
#
# COMPACT_ATOMS: atom_id res chain seq x y z
N MET A 1 -2.99 6.04 -1.00
CA MET A 1 -2.35 4.73 -0.77
C MET A 1 -1.10 4.52 -1.61
N TYR A 2 -1.17 4.69 -2.94
CA TYR A 2 0.00 4.66 -3.82
C TYR A 2 1.10 5.66 -3.41
N SER A 3 0.72 6.87 -2.95
CA SER A 3 1.69 7.84 -2.42
C SER A 3 2.45 7.33 -1.19
N ALA A 4 1.78 6.67 -0.25
CA ALA A 4 2.41 6.10 0.95
C ALA A 4 3.36 4.94 0.60
N PHE A 5 3.00 4.12 -0.39
CA PHE A 5 3.86 3.06 -0.90
C PHE A 5 5.12 3.62 -1.56
N LEU A 6 5.00 4.71 -2.33
CA LEU A 6 6.14 5.38 -2.95
C LEU A 6 7.04 6.03 -1.89
N ILE A 7 6.46 6.70 -0.89
CA ILE A 7 7.18 7.30 0.24
C ILE A 7 8.00 6.25 1.00
N LYS A 8 7.44 5.05 1.25
CA LYS A 8 8.15 3.92 1.87
C LYS A 8 9.36 3.44 1.03
N ASN A 9 9.32 3.65 -0.28
CA ASN A 9 10.33 3.18 -1.22
C ASN A 9 11.23 4.30 -1.75
N VAL A 10 11.27 5.43 -1.07
CA VAL A 10 12.25 6.49 -1.36
C VAL A 10 13.65 6.02 -0.94
N LYS A 11 14.67 6.46 -1.70
CA LYS A 11 16.07 6.27 -1.36
C LYS A 11 16.42 7.02 -0.06
N GLU A 12 17.57 6.73 0.52
CA GLU A 12 18.02 7.37 1.78
C GLU A 12 18.19 8.89 1.64
N ASN A 13 18.40 9.39 0.43
CA ASN A 13 18.46 10.83 0.14
C ASN A 13 17.08 11.51 0.16
N LEU A 14 15.98 10.77 0.36
CA LEU A 14 14.60 11.28 0.45
C LEU A 14 14.05 12.03 -0.78
N GLU A 15 14.86 12.19 -1.83
CA GLU A 15 14.52 12.97 -3.03
C GLU A 15 13.97 12.08 -4.16
N GLU A 16 14.38 10.81 -4.21
CA GLU A 16 14.08 9.93 -5.34
C GLU A 16 13.47 8.60 -4.89
N VAL A 17 12.45 8.16 -5.62
CA VAL A 17 11.90 6.82 -5.43
C VAL A 17 12.87 5.78 -5.98
N ASN A 18 13.16 4.74 -5.18
CA ASN A 18 13.84 3.55 -5.66
C ASN A 18 12.86 2.69 -6.45
N ILE A 19 12.78 2.93 -7.76
CA ILE A 19 11.83 2.27 -8.67
C ILE A 19 12.04 0.75 -8.71
N GLU A 20 13.28 0.27 -8.72
CA GLU A 20 13.57 -1.17 -8.77
C GLU A 20 13.07 -1.87 -7.50
N LYS A 21 13.35 -1.29 -6.33
CA LYS A 21 12.84 -1.79 -5.05
C LYS A 21 11.32 -1.74 -5.01
N ALA A 22 10.73 -0.61 -5.43
CA ALA A 22 9.29 -0.44 -5.50
C ALA A 22 8.64 -1.50 -6.41
N GLN A 23 9.19 -1.76 -7.60
CA GLN A 23 8.67 -2.77 -8.52
C GLN A 23 8.76 -4.19 -7.94
N LYS A 24 9.87 -4.53 -7.29
CA LYS A 24 10.05 -5.83 -6.63
C LYS A 24 9.06 -6.03 -5.49
N GLU A 25 8.80 -5.00 -4.69
CA GLU A 25 7.87 -5.05 -3.56
C GLU A 25 6.39 -4.91 -3.97
N PHE A 26 6.11 -4.35 -5.15
CA PHE A 26 4.75 -3.98 -5.57
C PHE A 26 3.79 -5.17 -5.61
N LYS A 27 4.22 -6.31 -6.16
CA LYS A 27 3.38 -7.52 -6.23
C LYS A 27 2.96 -8.00 -4.84
N ASN A 28 3.90 -8.01 -3.89
CA ASN A 28 3.61 -8.40 -2.50
C ASN A 28 2.74 -7.37 -1.80
N PHE A 29 2.98 -6.08 -2.04
CA PHE A 29 2.14 -5.01 -1.52
C PHE A 29 0.68 -5.15 -1.97
N VAL A 30 0.43 -5.37 -3.26
CA VAL A 30 -0.93 -5.55 -3.80
C VAL A 30 -1.61 -6.78 -3.18
N LYS A 31 -0.87 -7.89 -3.02
CA LYS A 31 -1.39 -9.10 -2.39
C LYS A 31 -1.83 -8.84 -0.94
N LEU A 32 -0.92 -8.33 -0.11
CA LEU A 32 -1.18 -8.04 1.31
C LEU A 32 -2.29 -7.00 1.46
N HIS A 33 -2.31 -6.00 0.58
CA HIS A 33 -3.36 -5.00 0.57
C HIS A 33 -4.73 -5.64 0.33
N LYS A 34 -4.85 -6.50 -0.69
CA LYS A 34 -6.11 -7.19 -0.99
C LYS A 34 -6.57 -8.06 0.18
N GLU A 35 -5.65 -8.79 0.82
CA GLU A 35 -5.96 -9.58 2.02
C GLU A 35 -6.49 -8.70 3.16
N GLU A 36 -5.88 -7.53 3.36
CA GLU A 36 -6.32 -6.57 4.37
C GLU A 36 -7.70 -5.96 4.07
N ILE A 37 -7.99 -5.67 2.79
CA ILE A 37 -9.33 -5.26 2.36
C ILE A 37 -10.37 -6.31 2.68
N GLU A 38 -10.08 -7.58 2.35
CA GLU A 38 -11.01 -8.67 2.63
C GLU A 38 -11.17 -8.91 4.13
N ARG A 39 -10.12 -8.72 4.93
CA ARG A 39 -10.19 -8.75 6.40
C ARG A 39 -11.12 -7.64 6.92
N ILE A 40 -10.97 -6.41 6.43
CA ILE A 40 -11.79 -5.27 6.85
C ILE A 40 -13.26 -5.48 6.43
N LYS A 41 -13.51 -5.93 5.20
CA LYS A 41 -14.88 -6.23 4.72
C LYS A 41 -15.58 -7.31 5.53
N LYS A 42 -14.83 -8.33 5.98
CA LYS A 42 -15.35 -9.43 6.82
C LYS A 42 -15.47 -9.05 8.29
N GLY A 43 -14.69 -8.09 8.76
CA GLY A 43 -14.82 -7.52 10.09
C GLY A 43 -16.07 -6.65 10.17
N ASN A 44 -16.76 -6.66 11.31
CA ASN A 44 -17.86 -5.71 11.59
C ASN A 44 -17.39 -4.25 11.76
N VAL A 45 -16.24 -3.90 11.18
CA VAL A 45 -15.71 -2.54 11.19
C VAL A 45 -16.52 -1.75 10.17
N LYS A 46 -17.18 -0.67 10.60
CA LYS A 46 -17.82 0.27 9.67
C LYS A 46 -16.78 0.75 8.68
N THR A 47 -16.84 0.26 7.44
CA THR A 47 -15.99 0.72 6.34
C THR A 47 -16.21 2.22 6.17
N LEU A 48 -15.20 3.01 6.54
CA LEU A 48 -15.21 4.45 6.30
C LEU A 48 -15.18 4.66 4.78
N LYS A 49 -16.21 5.29 4.22
CA LYS A 49 -16.30 5.66 2.79
C LYS A 49 -15.04 6.37 2.27
N CYS A 50 -14.27 7.00 3.16
CA CYS A 50 -13.03 7.71 2.89
C CYS A 50 -11.84 6.79 2.57
N MET A 51 -11.94 5.48 2.81
CA MET A 51 -10.81 4.55 2.62
C MET A 51 -10.61 4.13 1.15
N GLY A 52 -11.56 4.43 0.26
CA GLY A 52 -11.33 4.37 -1.19
C GLY A 52 -11.36 2.96 -1.82
N PHE A 53 -12.12 2.03 -1.23
CA PHE A 53 -12.44 0.72 -1.83
C PHE A 53 -13.96 0.50 -1.88
#